data_AF-A0A7K2PB25-F1
#
_entry.id   AF-A0A7K2PB25-F1
#
_cell.length_a   1.000
_cell.length_b   1.000
_cell.length_c   1.000
_cell.angle_alpha   90.00
_cell.angle_beta   90.00
_cell.angle_gamma   90.00
#
_symmetry.space_group_name_H-M   'P 1'
#
loop_
_entity.id
_entity.type
_entity.pdbx_description
1 polymer ?
#
loop_
_entity_poly.entity_id
_entity_poly.type
_entity_poly.pdbx_seq_one_letter_code
_entity_poly.pdbx_strand_id
1 'polypeptide(L)'
;DTAGWCYDWPVAGQHETAEVSAPGAAPILVVGNTGDPATPYEGARRMADELGEDVGVVLTWKGEGHGAYGNGSDCVDSAVDAYLLKGTVPKDGKVCS
;
A
#
# COMPACT_ATOMS: atom_id res chain seq x y z
N ASP A 1 2.14 23.94 11.87
CA ASP A 1 3.17 23.56 10.90
C ASP A 1 4.21 22.72 11.64
N THR A 2 4.12 21.40 11.50
CA THR A 2 4.91 20.40 12.27
C THR A 2 6.14 19.91 11.51
N ALA A 3 6.35 20.36 10.26
CA ALA A 3 7.49 19.96 9.44
C ALA A 3 8.85 20.38 10.05
N GLY A 4 8.87 21.37 10.95
CA GLY A 4 10.09 21.84 11.60
C GLY A 4 10.57 21.02 12.80
N TRP A 5 9.76 20.12 13.36
CA TRP A 5 10.10 19.46 14.64
C TRP A 5 11.20 18.40 14.53
N CYS A 6 11.44 17.87 13.32
CA CYS A 6 12.50 16.90 13.08
C CYS A 6 13.88 17.54 12.85
N TYR A 7 13.95 18.84 12.56
CA TYR A 7 15.20 19.50 12.17
C TYR A 7 16.28 19.46 13.27
N ASP A 8 15.87 19.70 14.52
CA ASP A 8 16.76 19.63 15.70
C ASP A 8 16.43 18.43 16.60
N TRP A 9 15.95 17.32 16.01
CA TRP A 9 15.64 16.14 16.79
C TRP A 9 16.93 15.60 17.47
N PRO A 10 16.95 15.36 18.79
CA PRO A 10 18.20 15.09 19.53
C PRO A 10 18.78 13.69 19.27
N VAL A 11 18.13 12.88 18.42
CA VAL A 11 18.53 11.51 18.08
C VAL A 11 18.55 11.38 16.57
N ALA A 12 19.59 10.74 16.03
CA ALA A 12 19.67 10.49 14.60
C ALA A 12 18.51 9.59 14.11
N GLY A 13 17.97 9.90 12.94
CA GLY A 13 17.05 8.99 12.24
C GLY A 13 17.75 7.67 11.92
N GLN A 14 17.01 6.56 11.98
CA GLN A 14 17.57 5.23 11.68
C GLN A 14 17.85 5.06 10.17
N HIS A 15 17.01 5.65 9.33
CA HIS A 15 17.11 5.57 7.87
C HIS A 15 16.72 6.91 7.26
N GLU A 16 17.47 7.37 6.25
CA GLU A 16 17.08 8.50 5.40
C GLU A 16 16.05 8.06 4.36
N THR A 17 16.28 6.91 3.76
CA THR A 17 15.34 6.17 2.90
C THR A 17 15.34 4.71 3.33
N ALA A 18 14.16 4.17 3.64
CA ALA A 18 14.05 2.76 4.02
C ALA A 18 14.20 1.87 2.78
N GLU A 19 15.09 0.89 2.85
CA GLU A 19 15.15 -0.20 1.87
C GLU A 19 13.98 -1.15 2.15
N VAL A 20 13.11 -1.37 1.17
CA VAL A 20 11.89 -2.18 1.33
C VAL A 20 11.87 -3.45 0.47
N SER A 21 12.91 -3.70 -0.31
CA SER A 21 13.01 -4.89 -1.15
C SER A 21 12.77 -6.19 -0.36
N ALA A 22 11.93 -7.08 -0.90
CA ALA A 22 11.49 -8.30 -0.23
C ALA A 22 11.67 -9.57 -1.09
N PRO A 23 12.89 -9.86 -1.57
CA PRO A 23 13.15 -11.01 -2.43
C PRO A 23 12.80 -12.33 -1.73
N GLY A 24 12.05 -13.19 -2.43
CA GLY A 24 11.61 -14.48 -1.91
C GLY A 24 10.38 -14.43 -1.00
N ALA A 25 9.79 -13.25 -0.77
CA ALA A 25 8.49 -13.15 -0.14
C ALA A 25 7.40 -13.78 -1.01
N ALA A 26 6.32 -14.25 -0.37
CA ALA A 26 5.06 -14.48 -1.08
C ALA A 26 4.50 -13.14 -1.61
N PRO A 27 3.61 -13.13 -2.61
CA PRO A 27 3.06 -11.89 -3.15
C PRO A 27 2.46 -11.02 -2.06
N ILE A 28 2.79 -9.72 -2.06
CA ILE A 28 2.34 -8.74 -1.07
C ILE A 28 1.29 -7.86 -1.73
N LEU A 29 0.08 -7.86 -1.15
CA LEU A 29 -1.02 -7.03 -1.61
C LEU A 29 -0.88 -5.59 -1.09
N VAL A 30 -0.75 -4.63 -2.00
CA VAL A 30 -0.75 -3.18 -1.72
C VAL A 30 -2.08 -2.59 -2.20
N VAL A 31 -2.85 -2.02 -1.30
CA VAL A 31 -4.17 -1.44 -1.61
C VAL A 31 -4.04 0.08 -1.68
N GLY A 32 -4.50 0.68 -2.78
CA GLY A 32 -4.45 2.13 -2.99
C GLY A 32 -5.77 2.70 -3.50
N ASN A 33 -6.16 3.84 -2.95
CA ASN A 33 -7.38 4.54 -3.35
C ASN A 33 -7.02 5.67 -4.33
N THR A 34 -7.83 5.87 -5.36
CA THR A 34 -7.58 6.94 -6.33
C THR A 34 -7.76 8.34 -5.75
N GLY A 35 -8.56 8.49 -4.68
CA GLY A 35 -8.82 9.74 -3.97
C GLY A 35 -8.27 9.78 -2.53
N ASP A 36 -7.14 9.11 -2.26
CA ASP A 36 -6.49 9.17 -0.94
C ASP A 36 -5.74 10.51 -0.74
N PRO A 37 -6.12 11.34 0.25
CA PRO A 37 -5.47 12.62 0.50
C PRO A 37 -4.17 12.52 1.34
N ALA A 38 -3.93 11.40 2.01
CA ALA A 38 -2.82 11.21 2.95
C ALA A 38 -1.71 10.34 2.35
N THR A 39 -2.08 9.29 1.63
CA THR A 39 -1.16 8.41 0.89
C THR A 39 -1.60 8.33 -0.57
N PRO A 40 -1.22 9.32 -1.41
CA PRO A 40 -1.63 9.39 -2.81
C PRO A 40 -1.42 8.09 -3.60
N TYR A 41 -2.33 7.82 -4.54
CA TYR A 41 -2.43 6.54 -5.26
C TYR A 41 -1.12 6.06 -5.90
N GLU A 42 -0.32 6.98 -6.45
CA GLU A 42 0.97 6.66 -7.06
C GLU A 42 1.97 6.04 -6.07
N GLY A 43 1.82 6.34 -4.78
CA GLY A 43 2.61 5.72 -3.70
C GLY A 43 2.37 4.22 -3.60
N ALA A 44 1.15 3.74 -3.87
CA ALA A 44 0.84 2.32 -3.84
C ALA A 44 1.60 1.55 -4.94
N ARG A 45 1.64 2.08 -6.17
CA ARG A 45 2.40 1.47 -7.26
C ARG A 45 3.90 1.52 -6.98
N ARG A 46 4.42 2.66 -6.52
CA ARG A 46 5.85 2.79 -6.15
C ARG A 46 6.25 1.78 -5.08
N MET A 47 5.47 1.66 -4.00
CA MET A 47 5.74 0.67 -2.96
C MET A 47 5.73 -0.77 -3.52
N ALA A 48 4.75 -1.10 -4.37
CA ALA A 48 4.68 -2.42 -4.99
C ALA A 48 5.88 -2.70 -5.92
N ASP A 49 6.42 -1.68 -6.60
CA ASP A 49 7.65 -1.81 -7.41
C ASP A 49 8.90 -2.00 -6.53
N GLU A 50 9.03 -1.21 -5.46
CA GLU A 50 10.18 -1.27 -4.54
C GLU A 50 10.27 -2.58 -3.74
N LEU A 51 9.13 -3.27 -3.53
CA LEU A 51 9.11 -4.62 -2.93
C LEU A 51 9.84 -5.67 -3.80
N GLY A 52 9.99 -5.40 -5.10
CA GLY A 52 10.67 -6.25 -6.06
C GLY A 52 9.76 -6.82 -7.14
N GLU A 53 10.37 -7.21 -8.27
CA GLU A 53 9.68 -7.88 -9.38
C GLU A 53 8.95 -9.14 -8.88
N ASP A 54 7.71 -9.31 -9.34
CA ASP A 54 6.81 -10.42 -8.97
C ASP A 54 6.40 -10.51 -7.48
N VAL A 55 6.78 -9.54 -6.63
CA VAL A 55 6.38 -9.49 -5.22
C VAL A 55 5.16 -8.60 -5.00
N GLY A 56 5.24 -7.33 -5.41
CA GLY A 56 4.17 -6.36 -5.15
C GLY A 56 2.98 -6.52 -6.10
N VAL A 57 1.78 -6.64 -5.53
CA VAL A 57 0.51 -6.72 -6.26
C VAL A 57 -0.39 -5.56 -5.85
N VAL A 58 -0.82 -4.73 -6.81
CA VAL A 58 -1.66 -3.57 -6.56
C VAL A 58 -3.14 -3.93 -6.72
N LEU A 59 -3.93 -3.58 -5.71
CA LEU A 59 -5.39 -3.50 -5.77
C LEU A 59 -5.82 -2.03 -5.71
N THR A 60 -6.46 -1.56 -6.78
CA THR A 60 -6.98 -0.19 -6.89
C THR A 60 -8.40 -0.11 -6.38
N TRP A 61 -8.69 0.83 -5.48
CA TRP A 61 -10.06 1.25 -5.19
C TRP A 61 -10.34 2.61 -5.83
N LYS A 62 -11.35 2.68 -6.71
CA LYS A 62 -11.87 3.94 -7.25
C LYS A 62 -12.80 4.62 -6.25
N GLY A 63 -12.22 5.09 -5.16
CA GLY A 63 -12.92 5.74 -4.06
C GLY A 63 -12.12 6.90 -3.46
N GLU A 64 -12.78 7.62 -2.57
CA GLU A 64 -12.22 8.76 -1.82
C GLU A 64 -11.92 8.36 -0.38
N GLY A 65 -10.96 9.04 0.25
CA GLY A 65 -10.60 8.84 1.65
C GLY A 65 -9.35 8.01 1.87
N HIS A 66 -8.95 7.88 3.13
CA HIS A 66 -7.70 7.23 3.53
C HIS A 66 -7.94 5.85 4.15
N GLY A 67 -7.31 4.82 3.57
CA GLY A 67 -7.59 3.42 3.86
C GLY A 67 -8.77 2.86 3.04
N ALA A 68 -8.80 1.55 2.82
CA ALA A 68 -9.75 0.91 1.88
C ALA A 68 -10.50 -0.28 2.49
N TYR A 69 -9.76 -1.20 3.10
CA TYR A 69 -10.32 -2.40 3.70
C TYR A 69 -11.20 -2.04 4.91
N GLY A 70 -12.42 -2.56 4.95
CA GLY A 70 -13.45 -2.25 5.93
C GLY A 70 -14.10 -0.87 5.78
N ASN A 71 -13.87 -0.16 4.67
CA ASN A 71 -14.37 1.19 4.43
C ASN A 71 -15.47 1.26 3.36
N GLY A 72 -16.21 0.18 3.15
CA GLY A 72 -17.48 0.19 2.42
C GLY A 72 -17.43 -0.24 0.95
N SER A 73 -16.32 -0.82 0.47
CA SER A 73 -16.28 -1.49 -0.84
C SER A 73 -16.21 -3.01 -0.66
N ASP A 74 -17.33 -3.69 -0.91
CA ASP A 74 -17.41 -5.17 -0.89
C ASP A 74 -16.38 -5.81 -1.84
N CYS A 75 -16.02 -5.12 -2.93
CA CYS A 75 -14.99 -5.60 -3.86
C CYS A 75 -13.60 -5.60 -3.22
N VAL A 76 -13.26 -4.54 -2.47
CA VAL A 76 -11.99 -4.46 -1.73
C VAL A 76 -11.99 -5.49 -0.61
N ASP A 77 -13.07 -5.52 0.18
CA ASP A 77 -13.16 -6.40 1.36
C ASP A 77 -13.06 -7.87 0.96
N SER A 78 -13.79 -8.29 -0.06
CA SER A 78 -13.71 -9.67 -0.56
C SER A 78 -12.35 -10.03 -1.15
N ALA A 79 -11.64 -9.09 -1.78
CA ALA A 79 -10.30 -9.33 -2.33
C ALA A 79 -9.26 -9.47 -1.21
N VAL A 80 -9.32 -8.59 -0.20
CA VAL A 80 -8.42 -8.64 0.95
C VAL A 80 -8.72 -9.87 1.81
N ASP A 81 -9.98 -10.22 2.06
CA ASP A 81 -10.36 -11.44 2.77
C ASP A 81 -9.87 -12.70 2.05
N ALA A 82 -10.02 -12.77 0.73
CA ALA A 82 -9.53 -13.91 -0.04
C ALA A 82 -8.00 -14.04 0.02
N TYR A 83 -7.27 -12.92 0.02
CA TYR A 83 -5.83 -12.89 0.21
C TYR A 83 -5.43 -13.36 1.62
N LEU A 84 -5.99 -12.75 2.66
CA LEU A 84 -5.62 -13.03 4.06
C LEU A 84 -6.05 -14.43 4.52
N LEU A 85 -7.26 -14.86 4.17
CA LEU A 85 -7.85 -16.11 4.69
C LEU A 85 -7.52 -17.34 3.84
N LYS A 86 -7.22 -17.15 2.55
CA LYS A 86 -7.07 -18.26 1.59
C LYS A 86 -5.76 -18.20 0.80
N GLY A 87 -4.98 -17.12 0.90
CA GLY A 87 -3.80 -16.91 0.07
C GLY A 87 -4.12 -16.63 -1.40
N THR A 88 -5.37 -16.28 -1.73
CA THR A 88 -5.77 -16.00 -3.11
C THR A 88 -5.37 -14.58 -3.47
N VAL A 89 -4.35 -14.47 -4.31
CA VAL A 89 -3.82 -13.18 -4.77
C VAL A 89 -4.64 -12.69 -5.97
N PRO A 90 -5.16 -11.44 -5.97
CA PRO A 90 -5.81 -10.88 -7.14
C PRO A 90 -4.81 -10.66 -8.28
N LYS A 91 -5.31 -10.48 -9.51
CA LYS A 91 -4.44 -10.01 -10.59
C LYS A 91 -3.89 -8.63 -10.24
N ASP A 92 -2.61 -8.41 -10.52
CA ASP A 92 -2.02 -7.08 -10.40
C ASP A 92 -2.80 -6.06 -11.24
N GLY A 93 -3.07 -4.90 -10.63
CA GLY A 93 -3.90 -3.85 -11.22
C GLY A 93 -5.41 -4.17 -11.23
N LYS A 94 -5.89 -5.12 -10.42
CA LYS A 94 -7.34 -5.29 -10.22
C LYS A 94 -7.93 -3.97 -9.70
N VAL A 95 -9.07 -3.58 -10.27
CA VAL A 95 -9.79 -2.35 -9.90
C VAL A 95 -11.13 -2.70 -9.26
N CYS A 96 -11.41 -2.07 -8.12
CA CYS A 96 -12.69 -2.05 -7.43
C CYS A 96 -13.34 -0.67 -7.54
N SER A 97 -14.67 -0.62 -7.50
CA SER A 97 -15.51 0.59 -7.39
C SER A 97 -16.18 0.63 -6.03
#